data_AF-A0A8T3PEL9-F1
#
_entry.id   AF-A0A8T3PEL9-F1
#
_cell.length_a   1.000
_cell.length_b   1.000
_cell.length_c   1.000
_cell.angle_alpha   90.00
_cell.angle_beta   90.00
_cell.angle_gamma   90.00
#
_symmetry.space_group_name_H-M   'P 1'
#
loop_
_entity.id
_entity.type
_entity.pdbx_description
1 polymer ?
#
loop_
_entity_poly.entity_id
_entity_poly.type
_entity_poly.pdbx_seq_one_letter_code
_entity_poly.pdbx_strand_id
1 'polypeptide(L)'
;MPGPVDSVFTVLGLPGGRVAVVGGIYRDRFGDDTRSDPFVAALRRDGRFWQRFGSGGVVRDDFGGRSVGASDAAVVDRKLIVVGGRDADMFAARYFLK
;
A
#
# COMPACT_ATOMS: atom_id res chain seq x y z
N MET A 1 -4.22 -4.52 -25.62
CA MET A 1 -3.82 -3.35 -24.82
C MET A 1 -3.41 -3.86 -23.44
N PRO A 2 -2.23 -3.50 -22.90
CA PRO A 2 -1.85 -3.95 -21.56
C PRO A 2 -2.81 -3.33 -20.53
N GLY A 3 -3.26 -4.14 -19.57
CA GLY A 3 -4.25 -3.74 -18.55
C GLY A 3 -3.65 -2.88 -17.43
N PRO A 4 -4.42 -2.60 -16.36
CA PRO A 4 -3.97 -1.78 -15.25
C PRO A 4 -2.63 -2.28 -14.70
N VAL A 5 -1.67 -1.37 -14.57
CA VAL A 5 -0.33 -1.66 -14.04
C VAL A 5 -0.31 -1.42 -12.54
N ASP A 6 -0.66 -2.43 -11.74
CA ASP A 6 -0.41 -2.39 -10.31
C ASP A 6 1.11 -2.38 -10.07
N SER A 7 1.59 -1.37 -9.34
CA SER A 7 3.02 -1.21 -9.05
C SER A 7 3.29 -1.61 -7.60
N VAL A 8 4.19 -2.56 -7.40
CA VAL A 8 4.77 -2.87 -6.09
C VAL A 8 6.06 -2.07 -5.95
N PHE A 9 6.13 -1.24 -4.91
CA PHE A 9 7.30 -0.41 -4.64
C PHE A 9 8.25 -1.08 -3.66
N THR A 10 7.72 -1.70 -2.59
CA THR A 10 8.56 -2.31 -1.57
C THR A 10 7.89 -3.49 -0.88
N VAL A 11 8.73 -4.38 -0.35
CA VAL A 11 8.34 -5.57 0.41
C VAL A 11 9.15 -5.61 1.71
N LEU A 12 8.47 -5.70 2.85
CA LEU A 12 9.08 -5.58 4.17
C LEU A 12 8.71 -6.75 5.07
N GLY A 13 9.69 -7.26 5.82
CA GLY A 13 9.45 -8.22 6.88
C GLY A 13 8.71 -7.58 8.06
N LEU A 14 7.66 -8.26 8.53
CA LEU A 14 6.88 -7.87 9.71
C LEU A 14 7.12 -8.85 10.87
N PRO A 15 6.84 -8.46 12.13
CA PRO A 15 6.97 -9.35 13.29
C PRO A 15 6.21 -10.68 13.09
N GLY A 16 6.76 -11.78 13.59
CA GLY A 16 6.19 -13.11 13.41
C GLY A 16 6.46 -13.73 12.02
N GLY A 17 7.34 -13.12 11.22
CA GLY A 17 7.66 -13.54 9.85
C GLY A 17 6.53 -13.33 8.84
N ARG A 18 5.62 -12.40 9.14
CA ARG A 18 4.68 -11.87 8.15
C ARG A 18 5.44 -10.96 7.18
N VAL A 19 4.81 -10.57 6.09
CA VAL A 19 5.37 -9.65 5.09
C VAL A 19 4.35 -8.57 4.76
N ALA A 20 4.78 -7.34 4.56
CA ALA A 20 3.99 -6.29 3.94
C ALA A 20 4.43 -6.11 2.48
N VAL A 21 3.45 -5.97 1.59
CA VAL A 21 3.62 -5.52 0.21
C VAL A 21 3.02 -4.14 0.13
N VAL A 22 3.81 -3.16 -0.28
CA VAL A 22 3.40 -1.76 -0.42
C VAL A 22 3.47 -1.36 -1.88
N GLY A 23 2.40 -0.73 -2.37
CA GLY A 23 2.27 -0.41 -3.78
C GLY A 23 1.29 0.73 -4.04
N GLY A 24 1.00 0.95 -5.32
CA GLY A 24 -0.07 1.83 -5.81
C GLY A 24 -1.04 1.06 -6.70
N ILE A 25 -2.34 1.26 -6.49
CA ILE A 25 -3.40 0.69 -7.34
C ILE A 25 -3.80 1.74 -8.37
N TYR A 26 -3.65 1.42 -9.66
CA TYR A 26 -4.14 2.26 -10.75
C TYR A 26 -5.54 1.80 -11.16
N ARG A 27 -6.54 2.69 -11.09
CA ARG A 27 -7.86 2.40 -11.65
C ARG A 27 -7.92 2.88 -13.10
N ASP A 28 -7.87 1.96 -14.07
CA ASP A 28 -8.36 2.24 -15.42
C ASP A 28 -9.58 1.36 -15.75
N ARG A 29 -10.65 2.00 -16.25
CA ARG A 29 -11.69 1.43 -17.15
C ARG A 29 -12.84 2.39 -17.49
N PHE A 30 -12.98 3.55 -16.83
CA PHE A 30 -14.10 4.46 -17.09
C PHE A 30 -13.78 5.97 -16.99
N GLY A 31 -12.54 6.38 -17.29
CA GLY A 31 -12.24 7.80 -17.57
C GLY A 31 -11.88 8.71 -16.39
N ASP A 32 -11.32 8.19 -15.29
CA ASP A 32 -10.62 9.03 -14.29
C ASP A 32 -9.14 8.59 -14.22
N ASP A 33 -8.35 9.13 -15.16
CA ASP A 33 -7.10 8.55 -15.68
C ASP A 33 -5.84 8.86 -14.85
N THR A 34 -5.95 9.11 -13.55
CA THR A 34 -4.77 9.50 -12.75
C THR A 34 -4.69 8.97 -11.34
N ARG A 35 -5.82 8.66 -10.67
CA ARG A 35 -5.80 8.32 -9.24
C ARG A 35 -5.13 6.96 -8.99
N SER A 36 -3.85 7.01 -8.67
CA SER A 36 -3.19 5.96 -7.92
C SER A 36 -3.52 6.20 -6.44
N ASP A 37 -3.93 5.14 -5.74
CA ASP A 37 -4.03 5.16 -4.27
C ASP A 37 -2.97 4.22 -3.71
N PRO A 38 -2.26 4.62 -2.64
CA PRO A 38 -1.37 3.70 -1.94
C PRO A 38 -2.18 2.55 -1.34
N PHE A 39 -1.62 1.36 -1.45
CA PHE A 39 -2.16 0.18 -0.80
C PHE A 39 -1.07 -0.55 -0.01
N VAL A 40 -1.53 -1.25 1.02
CA VAL A 40 -0.71 -2.18 1.79
C VAL A 40 -1.45 -3.49 1.89
N ALA A 41 -0.80 -4.56 1.44
CA ALA A 41 -1.24 -5.93 1.70
C ALA A 41 -0.31 -6.57 2.74
N ALA A 42 -0.89 -7.25 3.74
CA ALA A 42 -0.11 -8.03 4.69
C ALA A 42 -0.33 -9.52 4.45
N LEU A 43 0.76 -10.27 4.39
CA LEU A 43 0.80 -11.70 4.16
C LEU A 43 1.37 -12.43 5.37
N ARG A 44 0.86 -13.63 5.61
CA ARG A 44 1.42 -14.61 6.54
C ARG A 44 2.63 -15.31 5.91
N ARG A 45 3.39 -16.03 6.73
CA ARG A 45 4.51 -16.89 6.27
C ARG A 45 4.11 -17.89 5.17
N ASP A 46 2.86 -18.33 5.18
CA ASP A 46 2.30 -19.27 4.21
C ASP A 46 1.80 -18.59 2.91
N GLY A 47 2.07 -17.29 2.74
CA GLY A 47 1.66 -16.51 1.58
C GLY A 47 0.18 -16.08 1.57
N ARG A 48 -0.63 -16.53 2.54
CA ARG A 48 -2.03 -16.12 2.63
C ARG A 48 -2.16 -14.72 3.23
N PHE A 49 -3.20 -13.99 2.84
CA PHE A 49 -3.52 -12.71 3.46
C PHE A 49 -3.67 -12.83 4.97
N TRP A 50 -3.01 -11.93 5.69
CA TRP A 50 -3.18 -11.81 7.13
C TRP A 50 -4.50 -11.08 7.42
N GLN A 51 -5.58 -11.84 7.50
CA GLN A 51 -6.96 -11.32 7.57
C GLN A 51 -7.25 -10.34 8.72
N ARG A 52 -6.40 -10.28 9.76
CA ARG A 52 -6.55 -9.29 10.86
C ARG A 52 -6.03 -7.90 10.50
N PHE A 53 -5.28 -7.78 9.40
CA PHE A 53 -4.77 -6.52 8.90
C PHE A 53 -5.78 -5.87 7.96
N GLY A 54 -6.31 -4.71 8.35
CA GLY A 54 -7.27 -3.97 7.52
C GLY A 54 -8.52 -4.79 7.17
N SER A 55 -9.00 -4.62 5.94
CA SER A 55 -10.13 -5.37 5.40
C SER A 55 -9.62 -6.57 4.61
N GLY A 56 -9.68 -7.76 5.21
CA GLY A 56 -9.30 -9.01 4.53
C GLY A 56 -7.79 -9.16 4.27
N GLY A 57 -6.93 -8.41 4.97
CA GLY A 57 -5.48 -8.41 4.77
C GLY A 57 -4.95 -7.25 3.94
N VAL A 58 -5.81 -6.31 3.55
CA VAL A 58 -5.46 -5.16 2.72
C VAL A 58 -5.98 -3.87 3.34
N VAL A 59 -5.19 -2.81 3.22
CA VAL A 59 -5.62 -1.43 3.44
C VAL A 59 -5.38 -0.64 2.16
N ARG A 60 -6.37 0.15 1.78
CA ARG A 60 -6.29 1.14 0.69
C ARG A 60 -6.72 2.47 1.29
N ASP A 61 -5.84 3.45 1.22
CA ASP A 61 -6.13 4.80 1.71
C ASP A 61 -6.25 5.74 0.53
N ASP A 62 -7.31 6.55 0.54
CA ASP A 62 -7.49 7.65 -0.41
C ASP A 62 -7.01 8.93 0.28
N PHE A 63 -5.87 9.46 -0.18
CA PHE A 63 -5.34 10.74 0.30
C PHE A 63 -5.83 11.93 -0.53
N GLY A 64 -6.74 11.71 -1.49
CA GLY A 64 -7.22 12.69 -2.46
C GLY A 64 -6.14 13.14 -3.44
N GLY A 65 -6.50 13.96 -4.43
CA GLY A 65 -5.57 14.42 -5.47
C GLY A 65 -5.51 13.47 -6.68
N ARG A 66 -4.73 13.86 -7.71
CA ARG A 66 -4.68 13.10 -8.96
C ARG A 66 -3.59 12.06 -8.95
N SER A 67 -2.46 12.26 -8.29
CA SER A 67 -1.37 11.28 -8.30
C SER A 67 -0.85 10.99 -6.90
N VAL A 68 -1.31 9.91 -6.28
CA VAL A 68 -0.86 9.46 -4.96
C VAL A 68 -0.16 8.11 -5.06
N GLY A 69 1.13 8.07 -4.76
CA GLY A 69 1.91 6.84 -4.86
C GLY A 69 2.78 6.65 -3.62
N ALA A 70 2.78 5.44 -3.07
CA ALA A 70 3.80 5.06 -2.10
C ALA A 70 5.19 5.09 -2.76
N SER A 71 6.20 5.56 -2.04
CA SER A 71 7.57 5.63 -2.53
C SER A 71 8.53 4.80 -1.68
N ASP A 72 8.28 4.73 -0.37
CA ASP A 72 9.06 3.91 0.55
C ASP A 72 8.24 3.51 1.77
N ALA A 73 8.73 2.52 2.51
CA ALA A 73 8.15 2.12 3.77
C ALA A 73 9.20 1.55 4.74
N ALA A 74 8.90 1.65 6.03
CA ALA A 74 9.74 1.11 7.10
C ALA A 74 8.89 0.52 8.22
N VAL A 75 9.44 -0.48 8.92
CA VAL A 75 8.83 -1.02 10.14
C VAL A 75 9.52 -0.41 11.35
N VAL A 76 8.76 0.31 12.17
CA VAL A 76 9.25 0.99 13.39
C VAL A 76 8.29 0.68 14.54
N ASP A 77 8.78 0.15 15.66
CA ASP A 77 7.99 -0.15 16.86
C ASP A 77 6.67 -0.91 16.61
N ARG A 78 6.73 -1.97 15.78
CA ARG A 78 5.58 -2.78 15.34
C ARG A 78 4.50 -1.98 14.59
N LYS A 79 4.89 -0.88 13.95
CA LYS A 79 4.07 -0.13 12.99
C LYS A 79 4.76 -0.19 11.64
N LEU A 80 3.96 -0.29 10.58
CA LEU A 80 4.43 -0.03 9.23
C LEU A 80 4.21 1.46 8.96
N ILE A 81 5.27 2.16 8.58
CA ILE A 81 5.22 3.54 8.12
C ILE A 81 5.34 3.49 6.59
N VAL A 82 4.41 4.12 5.88
CA VAL A 82 4.47 4.28 4.42
C VAL A 82 4.52 5.76 4.13
N VAL A 83 5.43 6.15 3.25
CA VAL A 83 5.57 7.52 2.77
C VAL A 83 5.43 7.55 1.25
N GLY A 84 5.05 8.70 0.74
CA GLY A 84 4.91 8.86 -0.70
C GLY A 84 4.59 10.29 -1.12
N GLY A 85 4.44 10.44 -2.43
CA GLY A 85 4.06 11.71 -3.06
C GLY A 85 2.56 11.79 -3.28
N ARG A 86 2.03 13.00 -3.19
CA ARG A 86 0.67 13.38 -3.61
C ARG A 86 0.78 14.69 -4.41
N ASP A 87 0.63 14.63 -5.73
CA ASP A 87 0.78 15.80 -6.60
C ASP A 87 2.12 16.55 -6.29
N ALA A 88 2.08 17.74 -5.69
CA ALA A 88 3.27 18.50 -5.26
C ALA A 88 3.55 18.43 -3.74
N ASP A 89 2.79 17.62 -3.01
CA ASP A 89 2.87 17.38 -1.57
C ASP A 89 3.41 15.98 -1.25
N MET A 90 3.65 15.73 0.03
CA MET A 90 4.03 14.42 0.57
C MET A 90 2.98 13.91 1.56
N PHE A 91 2.87 12.58 1.68
CA PHE A 91 2.11 11.95 2.75
C PHE A 91 2.98 11.01 3.58
N ALA A 92 2.55 10.80 4.82
CA ALA A 92 3.05 9.74 5.68
C ALA A 92 1.86 9.08 6.40
N ALA A 93 1.78 7.76 6.32
CA ALA A 93 0.73 6.96 6.95
C ALA A 93 1.36 5.91 7.86
N ARG A 94 0.66 5.61 8.97
CA ARG A 94 1.09 4.55 9.91
C ARG A 94 0.02 3.48 10.02
N TYR A 95 0.43 2.22 9.92
CA TYR A 95 -0.43 1.04 10.05
C TYR A 95 -0.02 0.22 11.26
N PHE A 96 -0.99 -0.16 12.08
CA PHE A 96 -0.75 -0.97 13.27
C PHE A 96 -0.69 -2.46 12.92
N LEU A 97 0.34 -3.14 13.39
CA LEU A 97 0.52 -4.58 13.18
C LEU A 97 -0.05 -5.42 14.35
N LYS A 98 -1.28 -5.09 14.76
CA LYS A 98 -2.01 -5.78 15.85
C LYS A 98 -2.91 -6.88 15.32
#